data_AF-A0A7X7NYS8-F1
#
_entry.id   AF-A0A7X7NYS8-F1
#
_cell.length_a   1.000
_cell.length_b   1.000
_cell.length_c   1.000
_cell.angle_alpha   90.00
_cell.angle_beta   90.00
_cell.angle_gamma   90.00
#
_symmetry.space_group_name_H-M   'P 1'
#
loop_
_entity.id
_entity.type
_entity.pdbx_description
1 polymer ?
#
loop_
_entity_poly.entity_id
_entity_poly.type
_entity_poly.pdbx_seq_one_letter_code
_entity_poly.pdbx_strand_id
1 'polypeptide(L)'
;MRVNTTDLQNAFGKYLSLVEKEDIIVTKNGKSVAKLIRYNEPDNYLVHEEARGYKATKKISYEEYLELVDSSDQRYELIDGEIYLLASPSFKHQIVVNEIAGHFYNYFRGKPCRSLTSPLDIRLFGFATKFEEDPNVAQPDIVVICDIDKVNEHSKYEGIPTLVVEVLSPVTKSKDMVKKLELYMKSGISEYWIVNPENKSILQYSFSAARDIENYTSLGEADAIESSVFTELKIPLADIFAGI
;
A
#
# COMPACT_ATOMS: atom_id res chain seq x y z
N MET A 1 -28.68 -18.42 -21.12
CA MET A 1 -29.97 -18.36 -21.87
C MET A 1 -29.76 -18.26 -23.40
N ARG A 2 -30.82 -18.39 -24.23
CA ARG A 2 -30.75 -18.14 -25.69
C ARG A 2 -31.65 -16.96 -26.08
N VAL A 3 -31.14 -16.02 -26.88
CA VAL A 3 -31.88 -14.82 -27.34
C VAL A 3 -31.72 -14.65 -28.85
N ASN A 4 -32.70 -14.05 -29.53
CA ASN A 4 -32.55 -13.74 -30.95
C ASN A 4 -31.83 -12.39 -31.13
N THR A 5 -31.26 -12.15 -32.32
CA THR A 5 -30.49 -10.92 -32.60
C THR A 5 -31.32 -9.63 -32.47
N THR A 6 -32.61 -9.70 -32.78
CA THR A 6 -33.52 -8.54 -32.73
C THR A 6 -33.83 -8.14 -31.29
N ASP A 7 -34.10 -9.11 -30.42
CA ASP A 7 -34.33 -8.88 -28.99
C ASP A 7 -33.06 -8.36 -28.32
N LEU A 8 -31.90 -8.94 -28.65
CA LEU A 8 -30.62 -8.47 -28.14
C LEU A 8 -30.36 -7.01 -28.51
N GLN A 9 -30.67 -6.60 -29.75
CA GLN A 9 -30.49 -5.23 -30.21
C GLN A 9 -31.43 -4.25 -29.48
N ASN A 10 -32.69 -4.63 -29.29
CA ASN A 10 -33.70 -3.76 -28.68
C ASN A 10 -33.58 -3.65 -27.15
N ALA A 11 -32.99 -4.65 -26.49
CA ALA A 11 -32.87 -4.73 -25.05
C ALA A 11 -31.44 -5.00 -24.58
N PHE A 12 -30.43 -4.46 -25.30
CA PHE A 12 -29.03 -4.77 -25.06
C PHE A 12 -28.59 -4.53 -23.60
N GLY A 13 -28.98 -3.40 -23.01
CA GLY A 13 -28.65 -3.07 -21.61
C GLY A 13 -29.19 -4.09 -20.59
N LYS A 14 -30.40 -4.64 -20.81
CA LYS A 14 -30.95 -5.71 -19.97
C LYS A 14 -30.10 -6.98 -20.03
N TYR A 15 -29.59 -7.32 -21.21
CA TYR A 15 -28.76 -8.50 -21.41
C TYR A 15 -27.35 -8.30 -20.87
N LEU A 16 -26.82 -7.08 -20.85
CA LEU A 16 -25.60 -6.75 -20.11
C LEU A 16 -25.77 -7.04 -18.62
N SER A 17 -26.88 -6.64 -17.99
CA SER A 17 -27.14 -6.96 -16.57
C SER A 17 -27.36 -8.46 -16.31
N LEU A 18 -27.87 -9.21 -17.29
CA LEU A 18 -28.09 -10.66 -17.16
C LEU A 18 -26.80 -11.47 -17.35
N VAL A 19 -25.83 -10.94 -18.10
CA VAL A 19 -24.54 -11.62 -18.33
C VAL A 19 -23.72 -11.75 -17.04
N GLU A 20 -24.03 -10.97 -16.01
CA GLU A 20 -23.47 -11.13 -14.66
C GLU A 20 -23.84 -12.46 -14.00
N LYS A 21 -24.97 -13.06 -14.40
CA LYS A 21 -25.52 -14.27 -13.78
C LYS A 21 -25.38 -15.51 -14.64
N GLU A 22 -25.43 -15.36 -15.97
CA GLU A 22 -25.30 -16.48 -16.91
C GLU A 22 -24.84 -16.03 -18.30
N ASP A 23 -24.19 -16.94 -19.02
CA ASP A 23 -23.83 -16.73 -20.42
C ASP A 23 -25.07 -16.66 -21.33
N ILE A 24 -25.01 -15.79 -22.34
CA ILE A 24 -26.12 -15.56 -23.28
C ILE A 24 -25.70 -15.99 -24.68
N ILE A 25 -26.42 -16.96 -25.25
CA ILE A 25 -26.22 -17.41 -26.63
C ILE A 25 -27.15 -16.61 -27.55
N VAL A 26 -26.57 -15.91 -28.51
CA VAL A 26 -27.29 -15.11 -29.50
C VAL A 26 -27.58 -15.97 -30.72
N THR A 27 -28.82 -15.93 -31.19
CA THR A 27 -29.30 -16.74 -32.31
C THR A 27 -29.84 -15.86 -33.44
N LYS A 28 -29.58 -16.25 -34.69
CA LYS A 28 -30.14 -15.63 -35.90
C LYS A 28 -30.76 -16.73 -36.75
N ASN A 29 -32.04 -16.60 -37.08
CA ASN A 29 -32.81 -17.62 -37.80
C ASN A 29 -32.70 -19.02 -37.17
N GLY A 30 -32.79 -19.10 -35.84
CA GLY A 30 -32.72 -20.35 -35.07
C GLY A 30 -31.32 -20.93 -34.86
N LYS A 31 -30.29 -20.40 -35.54
CA LYS A 31 -28.89 -20.86 -35.38
C LYS A 31 -28.13 -19.99 -34.38
N SER A 32 -27.30 -20.60 -33.54
CA SER A 32 -26.35 -19.85 -32.70
C SER A 32 -25.36 -19.11 -33.60
N VAL A 33 -25.15 -17.81 -33.34
CA VAL A 33 -24.23 -16.98 -34.12
C VAL A 33 -23.21 -16.23 -33.26
N ALA A 34 -23.51 -15.99 -31.99
CA ALA A 34 -22.58 -15.37 -31.06
C ALA A 34 -22.86 -15.82 -29.62
N LYS A 35 -21.91 -15.58 -28.73
CA LYS A 35 -22.05 -15.78 -27.28
C LYS A 35 -21.60 -14.50 -26.58
N LEU A 36 -22.49 -13.92 -25.79
CA LEU A 36 -22.17 -12.82 -24.90
C LEU A 36 -21.82 -13.43 -23.54
N ILE A 37 -20.61 -13.15 -23.08
CA ILE A 37 -20.08 -13.57 -21.79
C ILE A 37 -19.70 -12.33 -21.00
N ARG A 38 -19.71 -12.42 -19.67
CA ARG A 38 -19.15 -11.36 -18.83
C ARG A 38 -17.67 -11.21 -19.19
N TYR A 39 -17.29 -10.01 -19.59
CA TYR A 39 -15.88 -9.64 -19.64
C TYR A 39 -15.48 -9.24 -18.23
N ASN A 40 -14.69 -10.10 -17.58
CA ASN A 40 -13.93 -9.68 -16.42
C ASN A 40 -12.68 -9.00 -16.97
N GLU A 41 -12.39 -7.76 -16.55
CA GLU A 41 -11.02 -7.28 -16.65
C GLU A 41 -10.12 -8.35 -16.01
N PRO A 42 -8.93 -8.63 -16.57
CA PRO A 42 -8.06 -9.63 -15.99
C PRO A 42 -7.58 -9.19 -14.61
N ASP A 43 -8.37 -9.48 -13.57
CA ASP A 43 -8.11 -9.35 -12.12
C ASP A 43 -6.94 -10.23 -11.65
N ASN A 44 -6.17 -10.82 -12.57
CA ASN A 44 -5.11 -11.77 -12.25
C ASN A 44 -3.85 -11.12 -11.68
N TYR A 45 -3.80 -9.78 -11.63
CA TYR A 45 -2.66 -9.01 -11.14
C TYR A 45 -2.98 -8.23 -9.87
N LEU A 46 -4.22 -7.78 -9.70
CA LEU A 46 -4.59 -6.81 -8.68
C LEU A 46 -5.04 -7.51 -7.40
N VAL A 47 -4.26 -7.36 -6.34
CA VAL A 47 -4.76 -7.59 -4.98
C VAL A 47 -5.51 -6.33 -4.57
N HIS A 48 -6.83 -6.38 -4.62
CA HIS A 48 -7.66 -5.35 -3.99
C HIS A 48 -7.57 -5.51 -2.47
N GLU A 49 -7.19 -4.44 -1.77
CA GLU A 49 -7.16 -4.39 -0.29
C GLU A 49 -8.49 -4.85 0.33
N GLU A 50 -9.61 -4.63 -0.35
CA GLU A 50 -10.96 -5.01 0.10
C GLU A 50 -11.30 -6.51 -0.08
N ALA A 51 -10.57 -7.24 -0.92
CA ALA A 51 -10.96 -8.58 -1.35
C ALA A 51 -10.42 -9.67 -0.40
N ARG A 52 -11.22 -10.01 0.63
CA ARG A 52 -11.00 -11.23 1.40
C ARG A 52 -11.01 -12.47 0.49
N GLY A 53 -9.84 -13.02 0.23
CA GLY A 53 -9.70 -14.46 -0.05
C GLY A 53 -9.23 -14.89 -1.44
N TYR A 54 -8.46 -14.10 -2.18
CA TYR A 54 -7.86 -14.58 -3.44
C TYR A 54 -6.45 -15.16 -3.23
N LYS A 55 -6.20 -16.32 -3.86
CA LYS A 55 -4.96 -17.12 -3.78
C LYS A 55 -4.30 -17.11 -5.17
N ALA A 56 -3.06 -16.61 -5.21
CA ALA A 56 -2.09 -16.59 -6.32
C ALA A 56 -2.49 -15.83 -7.60
N THR A 57 -2.32 -14.51 -7.54
CA THR A 57 -2.15 -13.62 -8.70
C THR A 57 -0.76 -13.82 -9.32
N LYS A 58 -0.65 -13.69 -10.64
CA LYS A 58 0.63 -13.80 -11.35
C LYS A 58 1.59 -12.75 -10.78
N LYS A 59 2.79 -13.17 -10.35
CA LYS A 59 3.84 -12.21 -9.99
C LYS A 59 4.25 -11.41 -11.22
N ILE A 60 4.45 -10.11 -11.05
CA ILE A 60 4.92 -9.22 -12.11
C ILE A 60 6.34 -8.74 -11.83
N SER A 61 7.06 -8.39 -12.90
CA SER A 61 8.36 -7.73 -12.79
C SER A 61 8.19 -6.25 -12.44
N TYR A 62 9.29 -5.61 -12.04
CA TYR A 62 9.29 -4.15 -11.84
C TYR A 62 9.02 -3.38 -13.14
N GLU A 63 9.41 -3.91 -14.29
CA GLU A 63 9.13 -3.31 -15.60
C GLU A 63 7.63 -3.34 -15.91
N GLU A 64 6.97 -4.49 -15.67
CA GLU A 64 5.50 -4.61 -15.78
C GLU A 64 4.79 -3.67 -14.78
N TYR A 65 5.35 -3.46 -13.57
CA TYR A 65 4.83 -2.47 -12.61
C TYR A 65 4.91 -1.03 -13.14
N LEU A 66 6.04 -0.65 -13.74
CA LEU A 66 6.20 0.70 -14.30
C LEU A 66 5.21 0.95 -15.45
N GLU A 67 5.01 -0.03 -16.33
CA GLU A 67 4.00 0.07 -17.40
C GLU A 67 2.58 0.22 -16.83
N LEU A 68 2.26 -0.47 -15.73
CA LEU A 68 0.97 -0.34 -15.05
C LEU A 68 0.77 1.06 -14.45
N VAL A 69 1.77 1.59 -13.75
CA VAL A 69 1.69 2.91 -13.12
C VAL A 69 1.67 4.03 -14.17
N ASP A 70 2.41 3.91 -15.27
CA ASP A 70 2.42 4.90 -16.35
C ASP A 70 1.10 4.92 -17.15
N SER A 71 0.30 3.85 -17.09
CA SER A 71 -0.97 3.71 -17.82
C SER A 71 -2.23 3.93 -16.97
N SER A 72 -2.09 4.24 -15.68
CA SER A 72 -3.19 4.34 -14.72
C SER A 72 -3.00 5.50 -13.74
N ASP A 73 -4.08 6.21 -13.43
CA ASP A 73 -4.11 7.23 -12.36
C ASP A 73 -4.28 6.63 -10.95
N GLN A 74 -4.38 5.31 -10.85
CA GLN A 74 -4.49 4.60 -9.57
C GLN A 74 -3.13 4.48 -8.88
N ARG A 75 -3.16 4.28 -7.55
CA ARG A 75 -1.95 4.09 -6.75
C ARG A 75 -1.73 2.60 -6.47
N TYR A 76 -0.51 2.14 -6.66
CA TYR A 76 -0.14 0.74 -6.49
C TYR A 76 1.15 0.59 -5.69
N GLU A 77 1.18 -0.39 -4.79
CA GLU A 77 2.42 -0.94 -4.24
C GLU A 77 2.79 -2.23 -4.97
N LEU A 78 4.09 -2.51 -5.03
CA LEU A 78 4.67 -3.76 -5.53
C LEU A 78 5.43 -4.42 -4.38
N ILE A 79 4.93 -5.55 -3.87
CA ILE A 79 5.57 -6.29 -2.77
C ILE A 79 5.69 -7.75 -3.15
N ASP A 80 6.93 -8.28 -3.19
CA ASP A 80 7.30 -9.64 -3.58
C ASP A 80 6.75 -10.07 -4.97
N GLY A 81 6.65 -9.10 -5.89
CA GLY A 81 6.09 -9.29 -7.23
C GLY A 81 4.55 -9.24 -7.28
N GLU A 82 3.87 -8.95 -6.17
CA GLU A 82 2.41 -8.81 -6.11
C GLU A 82 2.02 -7.32 -6.12
N ILE A 83 0.96 -6.98 -6.86
CA ILE A 83 0.40 -5.62 -6.90
C ILE A 83 -0.68 -5.46 -5.84
N TYR A 84 -0.57 -4.38 -5.07
CA TYR A 84 -1.59 -3.94 -4.13
C TYR A 84 -2.16 -2.62 -4.61
N LEU A 85 -3.46 -2.60 -4.89
CA LEU A 85 -4.18 -1.36 -5.21
C LEU A 85 -4.47 -0.60 -3.92
N LEU A 86 -3.94 0.61 -3.78
CA LEU A 86 -4.16 1.45 -2.60
C LEU A 86 -5.49 2.20 -2.70
N ALA A 87 -6.39 1.96 -1.75
CA ALA A 87 -7.62 2.71 -1.65
C ALA A 87 -7.38 4.16 -1.17
N SER A 88 -8.43 5.00 -1.25
CA SER A 88 -8.40 6.31 -0.62
C SER A 88 -8.45 6.17 0.91
N PRO A 89 -7.58 6.87 1.66
CA PRO A 89 -7.57 6.77 3.12
C PRO A 89 -8.85 7.34 3.73
N SER A 90 -9.24 6.78 4.88
CA SER A 90 -10.39 7.30 5.63
C SER A 90 -10.10 8.65 6.30
N PHE A 91 -11.15 9.37 6.70
CA PHE A 91 -10.99 10.63 7.44
C PHE A 91 -10.18 10.47 8.74
N LYS A 92 -10.48 9.42 9.54
CA LYS A 92 -9.74 9.13 10.78
C LYS A 92 -8.26 8.85 10.52
N HIS A 93 -7.96 8.11 9.46
CA HIS A 93 -6.59 7.84 9.02
C HIS A 93 -5.85 9.14 8.74
N GLN A 94 -6.45 10.04 7.95
CA GLN A 94 -5.83 11.33 7.63
C GLN A 94 -5.63 12.23 8.84
N ILE A 95 -6.50 12.20 9.85
CA ILE A 95 -6.26 12.92 11.11
C ILE A 95 -4.98 12.43 11.77
N VAL A 96 -4.85 11.11 11.97
CA VAL A 96 -3.69 10.52 12.65
C VAL A 96 -2.39 10.78 11.88
N VAL A 97 -2.41 10.64 10.55
CA VAL A 97 -1.26 11.00 9.70
C VAL A 97 -0.87 12.47 9.89
N ASN A 98 -1.84 13.39 9.90
CA ASN A 98 -1.58 14.82 10.08
C ASN A 98 -1.00 15.15 11.45
N GLU A 99 -1.51 14.55 12.54
CA GLU A 99 -0.98 14.79 13.88
C GLU A 99 0.50 14.35 13.96
N ILE A 100 0.81 13.14 13.51
CA ILE A 100 2.20 12.63 13.50
C ILE A 100 3.09 13.52 12.60
N ALA A 101 2.61 13.87 11.40
CA ALA A 101 3.35 14.74 10.49
C ALA A 101 3.62 16.13 11.09
N GLY A 102 2.68 16.70 11.87
CA GLY A 102 2.86 17.96 12.57
C GLY A 102 3.97 17.90 13.62
N HIS A 103 3.98 16.87 14.45
CA HIS A 103 5.05 16.63 15.42
C HIS A 103 6.41 16.42 14.75
N PHE A 104 6.45 15.58 13.70
CA PHE A 104 7.68 15.30 12.96
C PHE A 104 8.21 16.55 12.27
N TYR A 105 7.35 17.32 11.60
CA TYR A 105 7.74 18.55 10.94
C TYR A 105 8.37 19.56 11.91
N ASN A 106 7.79 19.72 13.10
CA ASN A 106 8.36 20.58 14.14
C ASN A 106 9.72 20.06 14.62
N TYR A 107 9.84 18.75 14.85
CA TYR A 107 11.08 18.12 15.32
C TYR A 107 12.23 18.21 14.31
N PHE A 108 11.96 17.95 13.03
CA PHE A 108 12.96 17.91 11.96
C PHE A 108 13.27 19.27 11.33
N ARG A 109 12.55 20.33 11.71
CA ARG A 109 12.81 21.68 11.22
C ARG A 109 14.25 22.11 11.56
N GLY A 110 15.02 22.43 10.52
CA GLY A 110 16.43 22.85 10.67
C GLY A 110 17.42 21.70 10.92
N LYS A 111 16.97 20.45 11.00
CA LYS A 111 17.82 19.25 11.09
C LYS A 111 18.20 18.74 9.69
N PRO A 112 19.20 17.85 9.54
CA PRO A 112 19.55 17.28 8.23
C PRO A 112 18.45 16.37 7.66
N CYS A 113 17.70 15.67 8.51
CA CYS A 113 16.62 14.79 8.08
C CYS A 113 15.32 15.54 7.73
N ARG A 114 14.44 14.90 6.95
CA ARG A 114 13.13 15.41 6.52
C ARG A 114 12.08 14.33 6.70
N SER A 115 10.94 14.70 7.29
CA SER A 115 9.73 13.88 7.26
C SER A 115 8.89 14.23 6.05
N LEU A 116 8.37 13.21 5.36
CA LEU A 116 7.48 13.32 4.20
C LEU A 116 6.28 12.39 4.40
N THR A 117 5.16 12.71 3.76
CA THR A 117 3.94 11.89 3.80
C THR A 117 3.66 11.28 2.42
N SER A 118 2.84 10.24 2.38
CA SER A 118 2.31 9.70 1.12
C SER A 118 1.46 10.73 0.35
N PRO A 119 1.36 10.64 -0.99
CA PRO A 119 2.00 9.66 -1.87
C PRO A 119 3.49 9.96 -2.10
N LEU A 120 4.34 8.95 -1.90
CA LEU A 120 5.76 8.96 -2.23
C LEU A 120 6.23 7.52 -2.43
N ASP A 121 6.69 7.17 -3.62
CA ASP A 121 7.20 5.84 -3.90
C ASP A 121 8.56 5.63 -3.23
N ILE A 122 8.65 4.58 -2.42
CA ILE A 122 9.88 4.11 -1.78
C ILE A 122 10.27 2.79 -2.42
N ARG A 123 11.33 2.82 -3.22
CA ARG A 123 11.91 1.64 -3.85
C ARG A 123 12.82 0.92 -2.87
N LEU A 124 12.50 -0.32 -2.55
CA LEU A 124 13.20 -1.13 -1.55
C LEU A 124 13.70 -2.44 -2.17
N PHE A 125 14.83 -2.93 -1.69
CA PHE A 125 15.43 -4.19 -2.10
C PHE A 125 15.61 -4.99 -0.81
N GLY A 126 15.08 -6.22 -0.74
CA GLY A 126 15.01 -7.03 0.48
C GLY A 126 16.38 -7.23 1.14
N PHE A 127 17.03 -8.38 0.93
CA PHE A 127 18.43 -8.52 1.38
C PHE A 127 19.42 -7.98 0.36
N ALA A 128 19.02 -7.87 -0.91
CA ALA A 128 19.86 -7.33 -1.97
C ALA A 128 20.15 -5.83 -1.75
N THR A 129 21.38 -5.43 -2.04
CA THR A 129 21.80 -4.00 -1.98
C THR A 129 21.78 -3.32 -3.36
N LYS A 130 21.58 -4.08 -4.46
CA LYS A 130 21.19 -3.67 -5.82
C LYS A 130 21.23 -4.87 -6.80
N PHE A 131 20.49 -4.78 -7.91
CA PHE A 131 20.54 -5.58 -9.17
C PHE A 131 20.33 -7.11 -9.15
N GLU A 132 20.33 -7.80 -8.01
CA GLU A 132 20.10 -9.27 -7.99
C GLU A 132 18.62 -9.67 -7.80
N GLU A 133 17.78 -8.77 -7.28
CA GLU A 133 16.36 -8.99 -7.01
C GLU A 133 15.52 -7.89 -7.67
N ASP A 134 14.32 -8.24 -8.16
CA ASP A 134 13.32 -7.25 -8.53
C ASP A 134 12.99 -6.40 -7.29
N PRO A 135 12.97 -5.06 -7.41
CA PRO A 135 12.65 -4.19 -6.30
C PRO A 135 11.19 -4.35 -5.85
N ASN A 136 10.97 -4.01 -4.60
CA ASN A 136 9.66 -3.68 -4.06
C ASN A 136 9.45 -2.17 -4.17
N VAL A 137 8.19 -1.75 -4.26
CA VAL A 137 7.79 -0.34 -4.18
C VAL A 137 6.66 -0.23 -3.17
N ALA A 138 6.91 0.50 -2.09
CA ALA A 138 5.90 0.79 -1.07
C ALA A 138 5.60 2.30 -1.05
N GLN A 139 4.42 2.68 -0.57
CA GLN A 139 4.04 4.07 -0.28
C GLN A 139 3.64 4.21 1.19
N PRO A 140 4.59 4.22 2.13
CA PRO A 140 4.26 4.37 3.53
C PRO A 140 3.64 5.73 3.82
N ASP A 141 2.76 5.79 4.81
CA ASP A 141 2.04 7.03 5.15
C ASP A 141 2.97 8.16 5.56
N ILE A 142 4.01 7.84 6.31
CA ILE A 142 5.05 8.80 6.72
C ILE A 142 6.42 8.13 6.65
N VAL A 143 7.39 8.86 6.11
CA VAL A 143 8.80 8.45 6.09
C VAL A 143 9.68 9.56 6.63
N VAL A 144 10.80 9.19 7.24
CA VAL A 144 11.89 10.11 7.61
C VAL A 144 13.13 9.72 6.83
N ILE A 145 13.64 10.65 6.01
CA ILE A 145 14.85 10.46 5.20
C ILE A 145 15.96 11.37 5.74
N CYS A 146 17.18 10.85 5.85
CA CYS A 146 18.35 11.58 6.34
C CYS A 146 19.46 11.73 5.29
N ASP A 147 19.26 11.14 4.11
CA ASP A 147 20.18 11.01 2.99
C ASP A 147 19.57 11.68 1.74
N ILE A 148 19.25 12.98 1.85
CA ILE A 148 18.59 13.74 0.79
C ILE A 148 19.40 13.80 -0.52
N ASP A 149 20.70 13.53 -0.46
CA ASP A 149 21.58 13.36 -1.62
C ASP A 149 21.23 12.14 -2.48
N LYS A 150 20.37 11.23 -1.99
CA LYS A 150 19.82 10.09 -2.74
C LYS A 150 18.58 10.42 -3.55
N VAL A 151 18.18 11.68 -3.63
CA VAL A 151 17.17 12.14 -4.58
C VAL A 151 17.84 12.35 -5.94
N ASN A 152 17.37 11.65 -6.96
CA ASN A 152 17.92 11.74 -8.30
C ASN A 152 17.43 13.00 -9.06
N GLU A 153 17.97 13.22 -10.26
CA GLU A 153 17.62 14.35 -11.14
C GLU A 153 16.13 14.39 -11.56
N HIS A 154 15.41 13.28 -11.44
CA HIS A 154 13.98 13.17 -11.68
C HIS A 154 13.13 13.36 -10.42
N SER A 155 13.72 13.86 -9.32
CA SER A 155 13.07 14.04 -8.02
C SER A 155 12.53 12.74 -7.40
N LYS A 156 13.09 11.59 -7.77
CA LYS A 156 12.76 10.29 -7.14
C LYS A 156 13.78 9.98 -6.04
N TYR A 157 13.30 9.50 -4.90
CA TYR A 157 14.15 9.07 -3.80
C TYR A 157 14.62 7.62 -4.03
N GLU A 158 15.93 7.40 -3.98
CA GLU A 158 16.56 6.07 -4.19
C GLU A 158 17.34 5.59 -2.96
N GLY A 159 17.13 6.23 -1.81
CA GLY A 159 17.72 5.85 -0.52
C GLY A 159 16.85 4.88 0.27
N ILE A 160 17.24 4.64 1.53
CA ILE A 160 16.47 3.84 2.49
C ILE A 160 16.01 4.78 3.61
N PRO A 161 14.69 4.96 3.84
CA PRO A 161 14.23 5.79 4.94
C PRO A 161 14.74 5.29 6.28
N THR A 162 15.07 6.22 7.16
CA THR A 162 15.54 5.89 8.51
C THR A 162 14.39 5.39 9.38
N LEU A 163 13.22 6.03 9.28
CA LEU A 163 12.01 5.68 10.02
C LEU A 163 10.81 5.64 9.07
N VAL A 164 9.96 4.63 9.23
CA VAL A 164 8.69 4.48 8.51
C VAL A 164 7.52 4.39 9.49
N VAL A 165 6.39 5.01 9.15
CA VAL A 165 5.13 4.90 9.89
C VAL A 165 4.03 4.45 8.95
N GLU A 166 3.25 3.46 9.37
CA GLU A 166 2.05 2.96 8.70
C GLU A 166 0.85 3.14 9.63
N VAL A 167 -0.21 3.77 9.16
CA VAL A 167 -1.46 3.99 9.89
C VAL A 167 -2.49 2.98 9.41
N LEU A 168 -2.85 2.04 10.27
CA LEU A 168 -3.78 0.99 9.92
C LEU A 168 -5.17 1.55 9.60
N SER A 169 -5.69 1.12 8.45
CA SER A 169 -7.11 1.20 8.16
C SER A 169 -7.81 -0.11 8.61
N PRO A 170 -9.14 -0.12 8.80
CA PRO A 170 -9.89 -1.32 9.20
C PRO A 170 -9.72 -2.55 8.29
N VAL A 171 -9.11 -2.38 7.12
CA VAL A 171 -9.19 -3.32 5.99
C VAL A 171 -7.96 -4.25 5.87
N THR A 172 -6.81 -3.96 6.52
CA THR A 172 -5.51 -4.60 6.16
C THR A 172 -4.75 -5.30 7.31
N LYS A 173 -5.42 -5.59 8.43
CA LYS A 173 -4.79 -5.72 9.76
C LYS A 173 -3.89 -6.94 10.08
N SER A 174 -3.62 -7.91 9.20
CA SER A 174 -2.86 -9.10 9.66
C SER A 174 -1.87 -9.74 8.69
N LYS A 175 -2.14 -9.80 7.38
CA LYS A 175 -1.18 -10.35 6.43
C LYS A 175 -0.22 -9.30 5.88
N ASP A 176 -0.72 -8.10 5.60
CA ASP A 176 0.09 -7.03 5.01
C ASP A 176 1.05 -6.41 6.03
N MET A 177 0.62 -6.34 7.30
CA MET A 177 1.49 -5.96 8.41
C MET A 177 2.73 -6.86 8.53
N VAL A 178 2.58 -8.16 8.31
CA VAL A 178 3.70 -9.12 8.37
C VAL A 178 4.64 -8.93 7.17
N LYS A 179 4.09 -8.79 5.96
CA LYS A 179 4.88 -8.57 4.75
C LYS A 179 5.68 -7.26 4.81
N LYS A 180 5.03 -6.15 5.17
CA LYS A 180 5.70 -4.84 5.28
C LYS A 180 6.72 -4.82 6.42
N LEU A 181 6.43 -5.47 7.55
CA LEU A 181 7.42 -5.64 8.63
C LEU A 181 8.69 -6.35 8.12
N GLU A 182 8.51 -7.48 7.43
CA GLU A 182 9.63 -8.24 6.87
C GLU A 182 10.38 -7.44 5.79
N LEU A 183 9.66 -6.78 4.89
CA LEU A 183 10.23 -5.93 3.85
C LEU A 183 11.08 -4.80 4.46
N TYR A 184 10.54 -4.05 5.41
CA TYR A 184 11.22 -2.90 6.00
C TYR A 184 12.45 -3.31 6.81
N MET A 185 12.31 -4.36 7.62
CA MET A 185 13.43 -4.94 8.37
C MET A 185 14.56 -5.36 7.43
N LYS A 186 14.24 -6.14 6.39
CA LYS A 186 15.24 -6.62 5.42
C LYS A 186 15.86 -5.47 4.64
N SER A 187 15.09 -4.45 4.28
CA SER A 187 15.59 -3.34 3.46
C SER A 187 16.56 -2.42 4.19
N GLY A 188 16.71 -2.56 5.52
CA GLY A 188 17.63 -1.77 6.32
C GLY A 188 17.04 -0.47 6.85
N ILE A 189 15.71 -0.34 6.88
CA ILE A 189 15.04 0.69 7.70
C ILE A 189 15.47 0.46 9.16
N SER A 190 15.66 1.53 9.93
CA SER A 190 16.12 1.43 11.32
C SER A 190 14.96 1.36 12.32
N GLU A 191 13.84 2.01 12.00
CA GLU A 191 12.68 2.08 12.90
C GLU A 191 11.36 2.04 12.13
N TYR A 192 10.38 1.28 12.64
CA TYR A 192 9.08 1.11 12.01
C TYR A 192 7.95 1.18 13.02
N TRP A 193 6.98 2.06 12.77
CA TRP A 193 5.81 2.27 13.62
C TRP A 193 4.54 1.80 12.91
N ILE A 194 3.73 1.02 13.60
CA ILE A 194 2.41 0.60 13.15
C ILE A 194 1.37 1.23 14.09
N VAL A 195 0.64 2.20 13.57
CA VAL A 195 -0.34 2.99 14.31
C VAL A 195 -1.72 2.41 14.08
N ASN A 196 -2.47 2.12 15.14
CA ASN A 196 -3.81 1.55 15.07
C ASN A 196 -4.82 2.57 15.62
N PRO A 197 -5.47 3.36 14.76
CA PRO A 197 -6.44 4.38 15.18
C PRO A 197 -7.61 3.81 15.99
N GLU A 198 -8.07 2.59 15.66
CA GLU A 198 -9.25 1.98 16.29
C GLU A 198 -8.97 1.53 17.73
N ASN A 199 -7.74 1.09 18.02
CA ASN A 199 -7.35 0.72 19.39
C ASN A 199 -6.53 1.80 20.11
N LYS A 200 -6.29 2.94 19.44
CA LYS A 200 -5.42 4.02 19.92
C LYS A 200 -4.09 3.50 20.49
N SER A 201 -3.42 2.69 19.68
CA SER A 201 -2.19 1.98 20.07
C SER A 201 -1.13 2.09 18.98
N ILE A 202 0.14 2.00 19.37
CA ILE A 202 1.27 1.95 18.42
C ILE A 202 2.12 0.73 18.73
N LEU A 203 2.48 -0.03 17.69
CA LEU A 203 3.57 -0.99 17.74
C LEU A 203 4.83 -0.34 17.17
N GLN A 204 5.90 -0.37 17.94
CA GLN A 204 7.19 0.19 17.56
C GLN A 204 8.20 -0.95 17.42
N TYR A 205 8.87 -1.01 16.27
CA TYR A 205 9.99 -1.90 15.99
C TYR A 205 11.26 -1.08 15.77
N SER A 206 12.37 -1.51 16.36
CA SER A 206 13.72 -1.08 15.95
C SER A 206 14.46 -2.25 15.33
N PHE A 207 15.25 -1.98 14.30
CA PHE A 207 16.01 -2.99 13.58
C PHE A 207 17.50 -2.74 13.72
N SER A 208 18.26 -3.81 13.91
CA SER A 208 19.71 -3.76 13.98
C SER A 208 20.34 -3.60 12.59
N ALA A 209 21.62 -3.24 12.53
CA ALA A 209 22.38 -3.23 11.28
C ALA A 209 22.46 -4.60 10.58
N ALA A 210 22.21 -5.69 11.32
CA ALA A 210 22.12 -7.04 10.78
C ALA A 210 20.76 -7.36 10.11
N ARG A 211 19.83 -6.38 10.08
CA ARG A 211 18.46 -6.51 9.52
C ARG A 211 17.61 -7.53 10.27
N ASP A 212 17.72 -7.50 11.60
CA ASP A 212 16.92 -8.27 12.55
C ASP A 212 16.20 -7.33 13.53
N ILE A 213 15.08 -7.78 14.10
CA ILE A 213 14.37 -7.07 15.16
C ILE A 213 15.30 -6.97 16.38
N GLU A 214 15.62 -5.73 16.76
CA GLU A 214 16.40 -5.44 17.96
C GLU A 214 15.48 -5.21 19.15
N ASN A 215 14.44 -4.39 18.98
CA ASN A 215 13.41 -4.15 20.00
C ASN A 215 12.01 -4.14 19.40
N TYR A 216 11.04 -4.47 20.24
CA TYR A 216 9.61 -4.37 19.95
C TYR A 216 8.86 -3.87 21.18
N THR A 217 8.06 -2.82 21.02
CA THR A 217 7.25 -2.24 22.09
C THR A 217 5.82 -2.05 21.62
N SER A 218 4.85 -2.35 22.50
CA SER A 218 3.43 -2.06 22.30
C SER A 218 3.01 -0.96 23.26
N LEU A 219 2.50 0.13 22.73
CA LEU A 219 2.11 1.33 23.47
C LEU A 219 0.61 1.56 23.35
N GLY A 220 -0.04 1.93 24.44
CA GLY A 220 -1.45 2.33 24.51
C GLY A 220 -1.61 3.84 24.65
N GLU A 221 -2.86 4.33 24.58
CA GLU A 221 -3.21 5.75 24.55
C GLU A 221 -2.58 6.61 25.67
N ALA A 222 -2.34 6.04 26.85
CA ALA A 222 -1.74 6.74 27.99
C ALA A 222 -0.21 6.86 27.93
N ASP A 223 0.44 6.17 26.99
CA ASP A 223 1.89 6.15 26.84
C ASP A 223 2.38 7.31 25.96
N ALA A 224 3.70 7.44 25.86
CA ALA A 224 4.36 8.27 24.86
C ALA A 224 5.31 7.41 24.04
N ILE A 225 5.30 7.60 22.72
CA ILE A 225 6.28 6.98 21.84
C ILE A 225 7.55 7.82 21.85
N GLU A 226 8.70 7.17 22.02
CA GLU A 226 10.02 7.78 21.96
C GLU A 226 10.81 7.04 20.88
N SER A 227 11.31 7.77 19.88
CA SER A 227 12.02 7.14 18.77
C SER A 227 13.33 6.52 19.24
N SER A 228 13.56 5.28 18.85
CA SER A 228 14.82 4.57 19.12
C SER A 228 16.02 5.18 18.39
N VAL A 229 15.78 5.78 17.21
CA VAL A 229 16.82 6.40 16.38
C VAL A 229 16.96 7.89 16.67
N PHE A 230 15.85 8.58 16.88
CA PHE A 230 15.79 10.01 17.18
C PHE A 230 15.43 10.21 18.66
N THR A 231 16.38 10.04 19.56
CA THR A 231 16.14 9.96 21.02
C THR A 231 15.45 11.18 21.64
N GLU A 232 15.49 12.34 20.99
CA GLU A 232 14.77 13.55 21.43
C GLU A 232 13.33 13.65 20.86
N LEU A 233 12.95 12.77 19.92
CA LEU A 233 11.61 12.71 19.35
C LEU A 233 10.72 11.87 20.27
N LYS A 234 9.90 12.56 21.04
CA LYS A 234 8.94 11.97 21.97
C LYS A 234 7.56 12.59 21.77
N ILE A 235 6.54 11.75 21.60
CA ILE A 235 5.17 12.18 21.33
C ILE A 235 4.21 11.41 22.25
N PRO A 236 3.44 12.10 23.10
CA PRO A 236 2.32 11.48 23.81
C PRO A 236 1.31 10.87 22.82
N LEU A 237 0.88 9.62 23.02
CA LEU A 237 -0.10 9.00 22.12
C LEU A 237 -1.45 9.73 22.17
N ALA A 238 -1.78 10.34 23.31
CA ALA A 238 -2.95 11.21 23.44
C ALA A 238 -2.95 12.37 22.41
N ASP A 239 -1.79 12.90 22.03
CA ASP A 239 -1.69 13.97 21.02
C ASP A 239 -1.90 13.40 19.61
N ILE A 240 -1.33 12.22 19.31
CA ILE A 240 -1.50 11.51 18.03
C ILE A 240 -2.98 11.18 17.76
N PHE A 241 -3.73 10.86 18.82
CA PHE A 241 -5.14 10.47 18.72
C PHE A 241 -6.11 11.58 19.13
N ALA A 242 -5.65 12.82 19.35
CA ALA A 242 -6.46 13.90 19.91
C ALA A 242 -7.72 14.25 19.09
N GLY A 243 -7.70 13.95 17.78
CA GLY A 243 -8.81 14.22 16.86
C GLY A 243 -9.78 13.06 16.61
N ILE A 244 -9.65 11.91 17.29
CA ILE A 244 -10.49 10.71 17.06
C ILE A 244 -10.98 9.99 18.31
#